data_AF-A0A2S6R2T7-F1
#
_entry.id   AF-A0A2S6R2T7-F1
#
_cell.length_a   1.000
_cell.length_b   1.000
_cell.length_c   1.000
_cell.angle_alpha   90.00
_cell.angle_beta   90.00
_cell.angle_gamma   90.00
#
_symmetry.space_group_name_H-M   'P 1'
#
loop_
_entity.id
_entity.type
_entity.pdbx_description
1 polymer ?
#
loop_
_entity_poly.entity_id
_entity_poly.type
_entity_poly.pdbx_seq_one_letter_code
_entity_poly.pdbx_strand_id
1 'polypeptide(L)'
;MTGPRPPETLDPAAEALSEAKMSPEILHSACPHDCPSTCALEVEKLDDFTIGRIRGARANSYTAGTICAKVARYAERLHHPGRLLEPLQRAGAKGDGAFRPISWEAALDEVSEAFLRAEQQH
;
A
#
# COMPACT_ATOMS: atom_id res chain seq x y z
N MET A 1 5.13 57.70 28.88
CA MET A 1 6.25 56.85 28.45
C MET A 1 5.89 55.38 28.67
N THR A 2 5.14 54.78 27.75
CA THR A 2 5.00 53.32 27.67
C THR A 2 5.90 52.88 26.53
N GLY A 3 7.01 52.23 26.85
CA GLY A 3 8.00 51.78 25.87
C GLY A 3 7.41 50.81 24.84
N PRO A 4 8.11 50.58 23.71
CA PRO A 4 7.65 49.63 22.70
C PRO A 4 7.43 48.26 23.34
N ARG A 5 6.26 47.67 23.06
CA ARG A 5 5.90 46.31 23.49
C ARG A 5 7.03 45.37 23.00
N PRO A 6 7.62 44.54 23.88
CA PRO A 6 8.62 43.57 23.47
C PRO A 6 8.03 42.65 22.41
N PRO A 7 8.81 42.16 21.43
CA PRO A 7 8.31 41.26 20.41
C PRO A 7 7.72 40.02 21.08
N GLU A 8 6.49 39.68 20.71
CA GLU A 8 5.82 38.47 21.16
C GLU A 8 6.73 37.27 20.87
N THR A 9 7.10 36.54 21.91
CA THR A 9 7.68 35.21 21.76
C THR A 9 6.69 34.36 20.98
N LEU A 10 7.09 33.93 19.79
CA LEU A 10 6.29 33.03 18.96
C LEU A 10 5.89 31.81 19.80
N ASP A 11 4.63 31.41 19.67
CA ASP A 11 4.07 30.27 20.40
C ASP A 11 4.84 28.99 20.01
N PRO A 12 5.44 28.26 20.96
CA PRO A 12 6.14 27.00 20.67
C PRO A 12 5.22 25.94 20.04
N ALA A 13 3.89 26.03 20.24
CA ALA A 13 2.94 25.18 19.52
C ALA A 13 2.83 25.56 18.03
N ALA A 14 2.99 26.83 17.68
CA ALA A 14 3.02 27.30 16.29
C ALA A 14 4.34 26.92 15.58
N GLU A 15 5.47 26.90 16.29
CA GLU A 15 6.73 26.35 15.77
C GLU A 15 6.68 24.82 15.61
N ALA A 16 6.10 24.08 16.56
CA ALA A 16 5.90 22.63 16.45
C ALA A 16 4.93 22.25 15.31
N LEU A 17 3.91 23.07 15.04
CA LEU A 17 3.02 22.92 13.89
C LEU A 17 3.71 23.28 12.55
N SER A 18 4.78 24.08 12.59
CA SER A 18 5.58 24.50 11.43
C SER A 18 6.63 23.46 11.03
N GLU A 19 7.22 22.73 11.99
CA GLU A 19 8.22 21.66 11.72
C GLU A 19 7.59 20.33 11.26
N ALA A 20 6.35 20.02 11.65
CA ALA A 20 5.74 18.70 11.40
C ALA A 20 4.99 18.55 10.05
N LYS A 21 4.99 19.58 9.19
CA LYS A 21 4.38 19.51 7.85
C LYS A 21 5.40 19.03 6.80
N MET A 22 6.14 17.97 7.11
CA MET A 22 6.93 17.26 6.11
C MET A 22 5.96 16.66 5.09
N SER A 23 5.92 17.25 3.90
CA SER A 23 5.14 16.69 2.79
C SER A 23 5.67 15.28 2.53
N PRO A 24 4.82 14.24 2.56
CA PRO A 24 5.29 12.88 2.43
C PRO A 24 6.02 12.69 1.09
N GLU A 25 7.04 11.84 1.09
CA GLU A 25 7.74 11.47 -0.14
C GLU A 25 6.73 10.89 -1.14
N ILE A 26 6.79 11.34 -2.39
CA ILE A 26 5.89 10.85 -3.45
C ILE A 26 6.63 9.84 -4.30
N LEU A 27 6.13 8.61 -4.30
CA LEU A 27 6.61 7.53 -5.15
C LEU A 27 5.68 7.32 -6.35
N HIS A 28 6.26 6.83 -7.45
CA HIS A 28 5.52 6.51 -8.66
C HIS A 28 5.27 5.02 -8.75
N SER A 29 4.05 4.65 -9.15
CA SER A 29 3.65 3.25 -9.32
C SER A 29 2.59 3.11 -10.41
N ALA A 30 2.14 1.88 -10.63
CA ALA A 30 1.03 1.55 -11.53
C ALA A 30 -0.10 0.87 -10.75
N CYS A 31 -1.34 1.08 -11.20
CA CYS A 31 -2.52 0.45 -10.63
C CYS A 31 -2.45 -1.08 -10.71
N PRO A 32 -2.63 -1.82 -9.59
CA PRO A 32 -2.53 -3.29 -9.58
C PRO A 32 -3.84 -4.00 -9.92
N HIS A 33 -4.92 -3.28 -10.25
CA HIS A 33 -6.25 -3.88 -10.46
C HIS A 33 -6.45 -4.53 -11.85
N ASP A 34 -5.39 -4.67 -12.65
CA ASP A 34 -5.39 -5.32 -13.96
C ASP A 34 -6.56 -4.91 -14.86
N CYS A 35 -6.95 -3.64 -14.80
CA CYS A 35 -7.89 -3.07 -15.76
C CYS A 35 -7.11 -2.50 -16.96
N PRO A 36 -7.74 -2.39 -18.14
CA PRO A 36 -7.07 -1.90 -19.34
C PRO A 36 -6.48 -0.48 -19.21
N SER A 37 -6.90 0.28 -18.20
CA SER A 37 -6.44 1.65 -18.01
C SER A 37 -5.01 1.75 -17.45
N THR A 38 -4.53 0.70 -16.76
CA THR A 38 -3.18 0.63 -16.16
C THR A 38 -2.69 1.97 -15.58
N CYS A 39 -3.54 2.61 -14.75
CA CYS A 39 -3.33 4.01 -14.35
C CYS A 39 -1.95 4.21 -13.70
N ALA A 40 -1.20 5.22 -14.14
CA ALA A 40 -0.02 5.69 -13.42
C ALA A 40 -0.44 6.42 -12.13
N LEU A 41 0.30 6.17 -11.05
CA LEU A 41 -0.04 6.62 -9.69
C LEU A 41 1.09 7.44 -9.09
N GLU A 42 0.70 8.44 -8.30
CA GLU A 42 1.52 9.13 -7.31
C GLU A 42 1.05 8.67 -5.92
N VAL A 43 1.96 8.08 -5.14
CA VAL A 43 1.67 7.43 -3.86
C VAL A 43 2.48 8.12 -2.77
N GLU A 44 1.81 8.58 -1.71
CA GLU A 44 2.49 9.10 -0.52
C GLU A 44 3.16 7.95 0.24
N LYS A 45 4.48 8.01 0.45
CA LYS A 45 5.24 7.17 1.38
C LYS A 45 5.31 7.87 2.73
N LEU A 46 4.71 7.26 3.75
CA LEU A 46 4.71 7.78 5.12
C LEU A 46 5.92 7.25 5.90
N ASP A 47 6.26 5.98 5.70
CA ASP A 47 7.45 5.30 6.21
C ASP A 47 7.81 4.13 5.29
N ASP A 48 8.72 3.23 5.70
CA ASP A 48 9.20 2.12 4.86
C ASP A 48 8.14 1.05 4.54
N PHE A 49 7.05 0.97 5.30
CA PHE A 49 6.00 -0.05 5.17
C PHE A 49 4.60 0.54 5.02
N THR A 50 4.43 1.86 5.20
CA THR A 50 3.14 2.53 5.22
C THR A 50 3.00 3.53 4.08
N ILE A 51 2.01 3.31 3.23
CA ILE A 51 1.55 4.29 2.23
C ILE A 51 0.37 5.12 2.75
N GLY A 52 0.29 6.38 2.31
CA GLY A 52 -0.77 7.32 2.56
C GLY A 52 -1.72 7.48 1.38
N ARG A 53 -2.03 8.72 1.00
CA ARG A 53 -2.96 9.01 -0.10
C ARG A 53 -2.37 8.59 -1.44
N ILE A 54 -3.26 8.13 -2.32
CA ILE A 54 -2.95 7.75 -3.70
C ILE A 54 -3.69 8.70 -4.65
N ARG A 55 -2.97 9.22 -5.64
CA ARG A 55 -3.48 10.08 -6.71
C ARG A 55 -3.10 9.50 -8.05
N GLY A 56 -3.84 9.87 -9.10
CA GLY A 56 -3.38 9.61 -10.47
C GLY A 56 -2.21 10.52 -10.81
N ALA A 57 -1.18 9.98 -11.44
CA ALA A 57 -0.02 10.76 -11.83
C ALA A 57 -0.39 11.80 -12.88
N ARG A 58 -0.04 13.07 -12.64
CA ARG A 58 -0.40 14.17 -13.56
C ARG A 58 0.35 14.10 -14.88
N ALA A 59 1.55 13.53 -14.86
CA ALA A 59 2.39 13.35 -16.04
C ALA A 59 1.84 12.31 -17.03
N ASN A 60 0.90 11.45 -16.60
CA ASN A 60 0.31 10.45 -17.48
C ASN A 60 -0.84 11.07 -18.29
N SER A 61 -0.57 11.41 -19.55
CA SER A 61 -1.55 11.97 -20.47
C SER A 61 -2.76 11.06 -20.71
N TYR A 62 -2.57 9.74 -20.62
CA TYR A 62 -3.62 8.76 -20.89
C TYR A 62 -4.76 8.83 -19.86
N THR A 63 -4.44 8.94 -18.57
CA THR A 63 -5.46 9.06 -17.50
C THR A 63 -5.65 10.49 -17.00
N ALA A 64 -4.78 11.42 -17.37
CA ALA A 64 -4.81 12.84 -16.99
C ALA A 64 -5.01 13.05 -15.46
N GLY A 65 -4.31 12.25 -14.64
CA GLY A 65 -4.43 12.29 -13.18
C GLY A 65 -5.71 11.67 -12.60
N THR A 66 -6.60 11.12 -13.44
CA THR A 66 -7.84 10.48 -13.00
C THR A 66 -7.61 9.01 -12.63
N ILE A 67 -8.14 8.60 -11.49
CA ILE A 67 -8.16 7.20 -11.01
C ILE A 67 -9.55 6.87 -10.45
N CYS A 68 -9.93 5.59 -10.48
CA CYS A 68 -11.21 5.17 -9.92
C CYS A 68 -11.19 5.19 -8.38
N ALA A 69 -12.38 5.22 -7.76
CA ALA A 69 -12.54 5.20 -6.30
C ALA A 69 -11.87 3.99 -5.62
N LYS A 70 -11.76 2.85 -6.33
CA LYS A 70 -11.09 1.65 -5.80
C LYS A 70 -9.61 1.92 -5.49
N VAL A 71 -8.93 2.64 -6.38
CA VAL A 71 -7.48 2.93 -6.27
C VAL A 71 -7.23 4.11 -5.35
N ALA A 72 -8.10 5.13 -5.39
CA ALA A 72 -7.99 6.28 -4.49
C ALA A 72 -8.02 5.88 -3.00
N ARG A 73 -8.62 4.73 -2.68
CA ARG A 73 -8.73 4.15 -1.33
C ARG A 73 -7.86 2.91 -1.11
N TYR A 74 -6.88 2.65 -1.98
CA TYR A 74 -6.15 1.38 -1.94
C TYR A 74 -5.31 1.20 -0.67
N ALA A 75 -4.92 2.29 0.00
CA ALA A 75 -4.28 2.23 1.32
C ALA A 75 -5.14 1.49 2.36
N GLU A 76 -6.47 1.62 2.30
CA GLU A 76 -7.38 0.89 3.21
C GLU A 76 -7.32 -0.63 2.98
N ARG A 77 -7.12 -1.07 1.73
CA ARG A 77 -6.96 -2.50 1.39
C ARG A 77 -5.59 -3.02 1.81
N LEU A 78 -4.53 -2.24 1.55
CA LEU A 78 -3.16 -2.66 1.84
C LEU A 78 -2.93 -2.81 3.34
N HIS A 79 -3.50 -1.89 4.12
CA HIS A 79 -3.36 -1.85 5.59
C HIS A 79 -4.52 -2.51 6.33
N HIS A 80 -5.39 -3.25 5.63
CA HIS A 80 -6.54 -3.90 6.24
C HIS A 80 -6.07 -4.97 7.26
N PRO A 81 -6.65 -5.02 8.48
CA PRO A 81 -6.21 -5.99 9.51
C PRO A 81 -6.43 -7.45 9.11
N GLY A 82 -7.38 -7.71 8.21
CA GLY A 82 -7.64 -9.05 7.65
C GLY A 82 -6.86 -9.39 6.38
N ARG A 83 -5.79 -8.67 6.04
CA ARG A 83 -4.95 -8.98 4.88
C ARG A 83 -4.23 -10.32 5.09
N LEU A 84 -4.06 -11.10 4.02
CA LEU A 84 -3.22 -12.30 4.05
C LEU A 84 -1.75 -11.89 4.17
N LEU A 85 -1.10 -12.31 5.25
CA LEU A 85 0.29 -11.94 5.57
C LEU A 85 1.28 -13.09 5.38
N GLU A 86 0.80 -14.33 5.36
CA GLU A 86 1.63 -15.53 5.25
C GLU A 86 1.00 -16.56 4.30
N PRO A 87 1.80 -17.46 3.71
CA PRO A 87 1.30 -18.59 2.93
C PRO A 87 0.47 -19.55 3.78
N LEU A 88 -0.62 -20.06 3.19
CA LEU A 88 -1.55 -20.97 3.85
C LEU A 88 -1.73 -22.25 3.03
N GLN A 89 -1.59 -23.41 3.66
CA GLN A 89 -1.93 -24.70 3.06
C GLN A 89 -3.33 -25.14 3.48
N ARG A 90 -4.10 -25.67 2.54
CA ARG A 90 -5.38 -26.30 2.86
C ARG A 90 -5.15 -27.55 3.72
N ALA A 91 -5.83 -27.62 4.87
CA ALA A 91 -5.70 -28.71 5.83
C ALA A 91 -6.91 -29.67 5.85
N GLY A 92 -8.01 -29.31 5.17
CA GLY A 92 -9.24 -30.11 5.10
C GLY A 92 -9.74 -30.33 3.67
N ALA A 93 -11.01 -30.75 3.52
CA ALA A 93 -11.61 -30.91 2.21
C ALA A 93 -11.80 -29.53 1.54
N LYS A 94 -11.90 -29.54 0.21
CA LYS A 94 -12.13 -28.31 -0.55
C LYS A 94 -13.51 -27.76 -0.19
N GLY A 95 -13.55 -26.55 0.37
CA GLY A 95 -14.77 -25.87 0.80
C GLY A 95 -14.89 -25.70 2.31
N ASP A 96 -14.14 -26.47 3.11
CA ASP A 96 -14.23 -26.44 4.58
C ASP A 96 -13.63 -25.19 5.22
N GLY A 97 -12.88 -24.39 4.45
CA GLY A 97 -12.17 -23.22 4.97
C GLY A 97 -11.04 -23.54 5.96
N ALA A 98 -10.65 -24.81 6.09
CA ALA A 98 -9.57 -25.24 6.96
C ALA A 98 -8.20 -24.99 6.31
N PHE A 99 -7.43 -24.05 6.88
CA PHE A 99 -6.09 -23.71 6.44
C PHE A 99 -5.11 -23.70 7.62
N ARG A 100 -3.86 -24.05 7.34
CA ARG A 100 -2.74 -23.96 8.28
C ARG A 100 -1.62 -23.11 7.68
N PRO A 101 -0.92 -22.28 8.47
CA PRO A 101 0.28 -21.58 8.02
C PRO A 101 1.39 -22.53 7.57
N ILE A 102 2.11 -22.12 6.53
CA ILE A 102 3.35 -22.78 6.05
C ILE A 102 4.39 -21.71 5.66
N SER A 103 5.66 -22.09 5.60
CA SER A 103 6.70 -21.17 5.12
C SER A 103 6.61 -20.93 3.62
N TRP A 104 7.28 -19.88 3.13
CA TRP A 104 7.36 -19.61 1.70
C TRP A 104 8.09 -20.72 0.93
N GLU A 105 9.16 -21.27 1.50
CA GLU A 105 9.91 -22.39 0.93
C GLU A 105 8.99 -23.61 0.77
N ALA A 106 8.31 -24.00 1.85
CA ALA A 106 7.37 -25.12 1.82
C ALA A 106 6.20 -24.90 0.83
N ALA A 107 5.71 -23.67 0.70
CA ALA A 107 4.65 -23.35 -0.24
C ALA A 107 5.10 -23.49 -1.70
N LEU A 108 6.31 -23.04 -2.01
CA LEU A 108 6.88 -23.13 -3.35
C LEU A 108 7.23 -24.58 -3.71
N ASP A 109 7.81 -25.34 -2.77
CA ASP A 109 8.11 -26.75 -2.95
C ASP A 109 6.83 -27.54 -3.26
N GLU A 110 5.78 -27.40 -2.45
CA GLU A 110 4.48 -28.05 -2.63
C GLU A 110 3.89 -27.80 -4.04
N VAL A 111 3.91 -26.54 -4.50
CA VAL A 111 3.38 -26.16 -5.82
C VAL A 111 4.24 -26.75 -6.94
N SER A 112 5.57 -26.67 -6.81
CA SER A 112 6.50 -27.17 -7.83
C SER A 112 6.37 -28.69 -8.01
N GLU A 113 6.31 -29.45 -6.91
CA GLU A 113 6.12 -30.89 -6.96
C GLU A 113 4.75 -31.27 -7.53
N ALA A 114 3.70 -30.49 -7.23
CA ALA A 114 2.38 -30.73 -7.79
C ALA A 114 2.38 -30.56 -9.31
N PHE A 115 3.09 -29.57 -9.84
CA PHE A 115 3.25 -29.40 -11.29
C PHE A 115 4.02 -30.56 -11.92
N LEU A 116 5.16 -30.97 -11.34
CA LEU A 116 5.94 -32.11 -11.85
C LEU A 116 5.13 -33.40 -11.88
N ARG A 117 4.33 -33.67 -10.83
CA ARG A 117 3.44 -34.84 -10.78
C ARG A 117 2.36 -34.77 -11.88
N ALA A 118 1.79 -33.59 -12.13
CA ALA A 118 0.76 -33.40 -13.15
C ALA A 118 1.33 -33.60 -14.57
N GLU A 119 2.53 -33.07 -14.83
CA GLU A 119 3.26 -33.27 -16.11
C GLU A 119 3.60 -34.74 -16.35
N GLN A 120 3.98 -35.48 -15.32
CA GLN A 120 4.30 -36.92 -15.48
C GLN A 120 3.06 -37.78 -15.75
N GLN A 121 1.87 -37.29 -15.42
CA GLN A 121 0.60 -38.02 -15.54
C GLN A 121 -0.11 -37.79 -16.89
N HIS A 122 0.21 -36.70 -17.61
CA HIS A 122 -0.51 -36.23 -18.80
C HIS A 122 0.44 -35.72 -19.87
#